data_AF-A0A225V5H2-F1
#
_entry.id   AF-A0A225V5H2-F1
#
_cell.length_a   1.000
_cell.length_b   1.000
_cell.length_c   1.000
_cell.angle_alpha   90.00
_cell.angle_beta   90.00
_cell.angle_gamma   90.00
#
_symmetry.space_group_name_H-M   'P 1'
#
loop_
_entity.id
_entity.type
_entity.pdbx_description
1 polymer ?
#
loop_
_entity_poly.entity_id
_entity_poly.type
_entity_poly.pdbx_seq_one_letter_code
_entity_poly.pdbx_strand_id
1 'polypeptide(L)'
;MKRFFEVTVLLWIRLVLFRQPNARFKVIGTKNDLVENPDQKRNIQIDVNVRLIGFLRDSDRQVKISDDQLNALTEDFNVPLLETTISSSEVALGAIKDTIVATEHLSFEMPITYTQVLELIIKKRRAAKQSVTRTEQLKDMIVPVNVLCGQLLAEVNMETADQCHAVLRTLHALGDILWYEDIQEFKELIILDPSVVLDIVREVVNHSYEDKVGEQYDALRRDGIVQHSLLMSCDSWSALHPNMIPRFKNLLVNFNLAYPVPNAESIDEADMIVPAYWKMKNQPNPADMSVVEKCAKGTSTAKWKYTIPVGISETIYENFVVQCYRPGTDRTNGVSFFESFIPDEFGACIHLFTHDMDRYDDIVIEVAAPLPEIAWEEMRYYVFAMELVLLGYRGLESAKQKSIERSIVVMNRYSQEESHLVTSLMNNPLDVKRLRKTMDWLPPNFEWFLRCTWTKAGALDETIMQERVAAIEKFAVQGEQPPFPAVWTLSHLEDQTMVIRMHSDLSGEISDEPLKFDIPTKLESFVADNQNFIKVRLCRDIYNILTVAYV
;
A
#
# COMPACT_ATOMS: atom_id res chain seq x y z
N MET A 1 -15.77 -19.30 -26.60
CA MET A 1 -14.60 -18.51 -27.04
C MET A 1 -14.58 -17.10 -26.43
N LYS A 2 -15.64 -16.28 -26.55
CA LYS A 2 -15.70 -14.92 -25.93
C LYS A 2 -15.30 -14.88 -24.45
N ARG A 3 -15.94 -15.68 -23.58
CA ARG A 3 -15.60 -15.74 -22.13
C ARG A 3 -14.14 -16.15 -21.89
N PHE A 4 -13.62 -17.09 -22.69
CA PHE A 4 -12.22 -17.51 -22.60
C PHE A 4 -11.26 -16.37 -22.97
N PHE A 5 -11.52 -15.64 -24.06
CA PHE A 5 -10.69 -14.51 -24.45
C PHE A 5 -10.69 -13.42 -23.37
N GLU A 6 -11.87 -13.05 -22.85
CA GLU A 6 -12.00 -12.03 -21.80
C GLU A 6 -11.22 -12.41 -20.54
N VAL A 7 -11.39 -13.64 -20.04
CA VAL A 7 -10.81 -14.09 -18.77
C VAL A 7 -9.33 -14.48 -18.89
N THR A 8 -8.91 -15.06 -20.01
CA THR A 8 -7.60 -15.70 -20.14
C THR A 8 -6.59 -14.90 -20.97
N VAL A 9 -7.05 -13.93 -21.78
CA VAL A 9 -6.16 -13.11 -22.61
C VAL A 9 -6.31 -11.64 -22.24
N LEU A 10 -7.52 -11.11 -22.36
CA LEU A 10 -7.74 -9.67 -22.22
C LEU A 10 -7.55 -9.18 -20.79
N LEU A 11 -7.97 -9.96 -19.79
CA LEU A 11 -7.74 -9.66 -18.39
C LEU A 11 -6.26 -9.39 -18.12
N TRP A 12 -5.37 -10.29 -18.54
CA TRP A 12 -3.92 -10.14 -18.33
C TRP A 12 -3.33 -8.93 -19.04
N ILE A 13 -3.73 -8.68 -20.29
CA ILE A 13 -3.29 -7.50 -21.04
C ILE A 13 -3.72 -6.22 -20.34
N ARG A 14 -4.98 -6.16 -19.86
CA ARG A 14 -5.49 -5.02 -19.09
C ARG A 14 -4.71 -4.81 -17.80
N LEU A 15 -4.50 -5.87 -17.01
CA LEU A 15 -3.74 -5.81 -15.76
C LEU A 15 -2.33 -5.23 -15.96
N VAL A 16 -1.63 -5.68 -17.01
CA VAL A 16 -0.32 -5.13 -17.35
C VAL A 16 -0.43 -3.67 -17.78
N LEU A 17 -1.35 -3.33 -18.67
CA LEU A 17 -1.50 -1.95 -19.16
C LEU A 17 -1.96 -0.96 -18.08
N PHE A 18 -2.73 -1.40 -17.08
CA PHE A 18 -3.10 -0.57 -15.94
C PHE A 18 -1.86 -0.11 -15.16
N ARG A 19 -0.81 -0.93 -15.07
CA ARG A 19 0.45 -0.57 -14.39
C ARG A 19 1.48 0.05 -15.35
N GLN A 20 1.61 -0.53 -16.54
CA GLN A 20 2.61 -0.21 -17.55
C GLN A 20 1.92 0.09 -18.88
N PRO A 21 1.35 1.30 -19.06
CA PRO A 21 0.60 1.65 -20.27
C PRO A 21 1.43 1.62 -21.56
N ASN A 22 2.76 1.70 -21.44
CA ASN A 22 3.71 1.62 -22.54
C ASN A 22 4.24 0.20 -22.78
N ALA A 23 3.73 -0.82 -22.08
CA ALA A 23 4.19 -2.20 -22.22
C ALA A 23 3.94 -2.74 -23.63
N ARG A 24 4.94 -3.45 -24.16
CA ARG A 24 4.85 -4.22 -25.39
C ARG A 24 4.39 -5.64 -25.12
N PHE A 25 3.59 -6.18 -26.03
CA PHE A 25 3.02 -7.52 -25.90
C PHE A 25 3.38 -8.37 -27.10
N LYS A 26 3.81 -9.60 -26.82
CA LYS A 26 3.83 -10.68 -27.81
C LYS A 26 2.94 -11.79 -27.29
N VAL A 27 1.86 -12.06 -28.01
CA VAL A 27 0.93 -13.12 -27.66
C VAL A 27 1.42 -14.40 -28.33
N ILE A 28 1.64 -15.44 -27.53
CA ILE A 28 2.23 -16.71 -27.99
C ILE A 28 1.24 -17.84 -27.68
N GLY A 29 0.82 -18.55 -28.73
CA GLY A 29 0.00 -19.75 -28.61
C GLY A 29 0.87 -20.94 -28.24
N THR A 30 0.80 -21.39 -26.98
CA THR A 30 1.51 -22.58 -26.51
C THR A 30 0.70 -23.86 -26.72
N LYS A 31 1.38 -25.02 -26.75
CA LYS A 31 0.77 -26.36 -26.89
C LYS A 31 0.03 -26.54 -28.21
N ASN A 32 0.55 -25.93 -29.27
CA ASN A 32 -0.03 -26.01 -30.60
C ASN A 32 -0.09 -27.47 -31.14
N ASP A 33 0.83 -28.31 -30.68
CA ASP A 33 0.88 -29.75 -30.98
C ASP A 33 -0.33 -30.53 -30.47
N LEU A 34 -1.08 -30.03 -29.47
CA LEU A 34 -2.27 -30.69 -28.93
C LEU A 34 -3.56 -30.39 -29.70
N VAL A 35 -3.53 -29.47 -30.67
CA VAL A 35 -4.67 -29.17 -31.52
C VAL A 35 -4.47 -29.90 -32.84
N GLU A 36 -5.31 -30.88 -33.14
CA GLU A 36 -5.13 -31.74 -34.32
C GLU A 36 -5.60 -31.06 -35.62
N ASN A 37 -6.63 -30.22 -35.55
CA ASN A 37 -7.26 -29.61 -36.73
C ASN A 37 -6.60 -28.26 -37.11
N PRO A 38 -5.96 -28.15 -38.29
CA PRO A 38 -5.31 -26.92 -38.75
C PRO A 38 -6.27 -25.74 -38.97
N ASP A 39 -7.49 -26.00 -39.46
CA ASP A 39 -8.49 -24.95 -39.68
C ASP A 39 -8.98 -24.37 -38.35
N GLN A 40 -9.10 -25.23 -37.33
CA GLN A 40 -9.47 -24.80 -35.99
C GLN A 40 -8.39 -23.88 -35.39
N LYS A 41 -7.11 -24.20 -35.57
CA LYS A 41 -5.99 -23.34 -35.14
C LYS A 41 -6.07 -21.96 -35.78
N ARG A 42 -6.19 -21.94 -37.10
CA ARG A 42 -6.27 -20.71 -37.88
C ARG A 42 -7.47 -19.84 -37.45
N ASN A 43 -8.63 -20.46 -37.22
CA ASN A 43 -9.82 -19.75 -36.76
C ASN A 43 -9.65 -19.14 -35.36
N ILE A 44 -9.01 -19.87 -34.43
CA ILE A 44 -8.70 -19.35 -33.09
C ILE A 44 -7.74 -18.16 -33.20
N GLN A 45 -6.69 -18.29 -34.01
CA GLN A 45 -5.70 -17.24 -34.23
C GLN A 45 -6.36 -15.96 -34.77
N ILE A 46 -7.21 -16.09 -35.79
CA ILE A 46 -7.95 -14.96 -36.36
C ILE A 46 -8.89 -14.34 -35.30
N ASP A 47 -9.64 -15.15 -34.55
CA ASP A 47 -10.57 -14.64 -33.53
C ASP A 47 -9.83 -13.86 -32.43
N VAL A 48 -8.69 -14.36 -31.94
CA VAL A 48 -7.86 -13.67 -30.94
C VAL A 48 -7.35 -12.34 -31.49
N ASN A 49 -6.77 -12.33 -32.69
CA ASN A 49 -6.26 -11.10 -33.31
C ASN A 49 -7.38 -10.07 -33.52
N VAL A 50 -8.52 -10.48 -34.08
CA VAL A 50 -9.67 -9.60 -34.30
C VAL A 50 -10.17 -8.99 -32.99
N ARG A 51 -10.23 -9.78 -31.90
CA ARG A 51 -10.67 -9.28 -30.59
C ARG A 51 -9.65 -8.35 -29.94
N LEU A 52 -8.35 -8.61 -30.07
CA LEU A 52 -7.30 -7.72 -29.58
C LEU A 52 -7.35 -6.36 -30.29
N ILE A 53 -7.47 -6.37 -31.62
CA ILE A 53 -7.64 -5.15 -32.42
C ILE A 53 -8.96 -4.46 -32.07
N GLY A 54 -10.04 -5.23 -31.85
CA GLY A 54 -11.32 -4.71 -31.39
C GLY A 54 -11.22 -3.98 -30.06
N PHE A 55 -10.48 -4.55 -29.10
CA PHE A 55 -10.20 -3.92 -27.81
C PHE A 55 -9.40 -2.61 -27.97
N LEU A 56 -8.35 -2.60 -28.79
CA LEU A 56 -7.56 -1.40 -29.03
C LEU A 56 -8.39 -0.26 -29.65
N ARG A 57 -9.32 -0.60 -30.54
CA ARG A 57 -10.22 0.35 -31.20
C ARG A 57 -11.40 0.81 -30.33
N ASP A 58 -11.65 0.13 -29.21
CA ASP A 58 -12.71 0.55 -28.28
C ASP A 58 -12.34 1.89 -27.63
N SER A 59 -13.18 2.89 -27.86
CA SER A 59 -13.05 4.23 -27.29
C SER A 59 -13.28 4.26 -25.77
N ASP A 60 -13.90 3.21 -25.22
CA ASP A 60 -14.23 3.04 -23.80
C ASP A 60 -13.51 1.84 -23.18
N ARG A 61 -12.32 1.51 -23.69
CA ARG A 61 -11.44 0.41 -23.23
C ARG A 61 -10.96 0.49 -21.76
N GLN A 62 -11.32 1.54 -21.02
CA GLN A 62 -11.02 1.80 -19.60
C GLN A 62 -9.54 1.98 -19.23
N VAL A 63 -8.63 1.69 -20.17
CA VAL A 63 -7.18 1.80 -20.04
C VAL A 63 -6.66 2.92 -20.94
N LYS A 64 -5.84 3.82 -20.39
CA LYS A 64 -5.10 4.82 -21.15
C LYS A 64 -3.89 4.18 -21.82
N ILE A 65 -3.79 4.44 -23.12
CA ILE A 65 -2.67 4.04 -23.98
C ILE A 65 -2.37 5.26 -24.85
N SER A 66 -1.11 5.63 -25.03
CA SER A 66 -0.72 6.71 -25.95
C SER A 66 -1.03 6.32 -27.40
N ASP A 67 -1.19 7.30 -28.29
CA ASP A 67 -1.47 7.04 -29.71
C ASP A 67 -0.33 6.26 -30.38
N ASP A 68 0.93 6.61 -30.07
CA ASP A 68 2.10 5.88 -30.57
C ASP A 68 2.09 4.42 -30.13
N GLN A 69 1.77 4.16 -28.86
CA GLN A 69 1.68 2.80 -28.34
C GLN A 69 0.49 2.05 -28.93
N LEU A 70 -0.65 2.72 -29.14
CA LEU A 70 -1.83 2.14 -29.75
C LEU A 70 -1.56 1.68 -31.19
N ASN A 71 -0.88 2.51 -31.97
CA ASN A 71 -0.47 2.18 -33.34
C ASN A 71 0.45 0.96 -33.34
N ALA A 72 1.44 0.97 -32.45
CA ALA A 72 2.44 -0.05 -32.44
C ALA A 72 1.92 -1.40 -31.90
N LEU A 73 1.00 -1.40 -30.93
CA LEU A 73 0.24 -2.61 -30.54
C LEU A 73 -0.69 -3.09 -31.65
N THR A 74 -1.28 -2.17 -32.42
CA THR A 74 -2.12 -2.51 -33.58
C THR A 74 -1.28 -3.23 -34.64
N GLU A 75 -0.07 -2.75 -34.91
CA GLU A 75 0.88 -3.44 -35.80
C GLU A 75 1.24 -4.82 -35.25
N ASP A 76 1.62 -4.90 -33.97
CA ASP A 76 2.02 -6.16 -33.32
C ASP A 76 0.90 -7.22 -33.32
N PHE A 77 -0.35 -6.82 -33.08
CA PHE A 77 -1.51 -7.73 -33.05
C PHE A 77 -2.07 -8.07 -34.45
N ASN A 78 -1.70 -7.32 -35.50
CA ASN A 78 -2.04 -7.67 -36.87
C ASN A 78 -1.14 -8.76 -37.46
N VAL A 79 0.00 -9.06 -36.82
CA VAL A 79 0.86 -10.18 -37.20
C VAL A 79 0.21 -11.50 -36.76
N PRO A 80 0.33 -12.58 -37.55
CA PRO A 80 -0.11 -13.91 -37.11
C PRO A 80 0.53 -14.27 -35.75
N LEU A 81 -0.29 -14.74 -34.80
CA LEU A 81 0.18 -15.26 -33.51
C LEU A 81 1.33 -16.25 -33.70
N LEU A 82 2.38 -16.08 -32.90
CA LEU A 82 3.47 -17.05 -32.83
C LEU A 82 2.97 -18.29 -32.11
N GLU A 83 3.26 -19.46 -32.69
CA GLU A 83 2.88 -20.74 -32.13
C GLU A 83 4.13 -21.51 -31.69
N THR A 84 4.07 -22.10 -30.51
CA THR A 84 5.14 -22.92 -29.96
C THR A 84 4.58 -24.28 -29.54
N THR A 85 5.37 -25.33 -29.75
CA THR A 85 5.08 -26.67 -29.25
C THR A 85 5.70 -26.84 -27.87
N ILE A 86 5.30 -27.90 -27.16
CA ILE A 86 5.90 -28.26 -25.86
C ILE A 86 7.42 -28.40 -25.93
N SER A 87 7.96 -28.73 -27.11
CA SER A 87 9.38 -29.04 -27.35
C SER A 87 10.21 -27.94 -28.01
N SER A 88 9.62 -26.81 -28.44
CA SER A 88 10.34 -25.77 -29.20
C SER A 88 9.97 -24.35 -28.81
N SER A 89 10.70 -23.78 -27.85
CA SER A 89 10.55 -22.40 -27.39
C SER A 89 11.52 -21.41 -28.06
N GLU A 90 12.47 -21.89 -28.87
CA GLU A 90 13.52 -21.05 -29.48
C GLU A 90 12.94 -20.00 -30.44
N VAL A 91 11.91 -20.35 -31.20
CA VAL A 91 11.20 -19.43 -32.10
C VAL A 91 10.57 -18.27 -31.33
N ALA A 92 9.93 -18.57 -30.20
CA ALA A 92 9.34 -17.55 -29.33
C ALA A 92 10.43 -16.66 -28.70
N LEU A 93 11.53 -17.26 -28.25
CA LEU A 93 12.66 -16.52 -27.69
C LEU A 93 13.29 -15.56 -28.71
N GLY A 94 13.50 -16.03 -29.95
CA GLY A 94 14.02 -15.20 -31.03
C GLY A 94 13.11 -14.01 -31.30
N ALA A 95 11.80 -14.26 -31.46
CA ALA A 95 10.84 -13.19 -31.73
C ALA A 95 10.75 -12.16 -30.59
N ILE A 96 10.83 -12.58 -29.33
CA ILE A 96 10.88 -11.66 -28.18
C ILE A 96 12.13 -10.79 -28.24
N LYS A 97 13.30 -11.39 -28.49
CA LYS A 97 14.57 -10.66 -28.61
C LYS A 97 14.53 -9.65 -29.74
N ASP A 98 14.07 -10.06 -30.92
CA ASP A 98 13.99 -9.20 -32.09
C ASP A 98 13.06 -8.00 -31.83
N THR A 99 11.95 -8.22 -31.11
CA THR A 99 11.03 -7.14 -30.72
C THR A 99 11.69 -6.15 -29.77
N ILE A 100 12.43 -6.64 -28.76
CA ILE A 100 13.14 -5.78 -27.80
C ILE A 100 14.21 -4.96 -28.52
N VAL A 101 15.01 -5.58 -29.39
CA VAL A 101 16.10 -4.92 -30.13
C VAL A 101 15.57 -3.92 -31.15
N ALA A 102 14.47 -4.22 -31.85
CA ALA A 102 13.89 -3.33 -32.84
C ALA A 102 13.20 -2.09 -32.22
N THR A 103 12.93 -2.11 -30.91
CA THR A 103 12.21 -1.03 -30.24
C THR A 103 13.20 -0.08 -29.56
N GLU A 104 13.37 1.11 -30.13
CA GLU A 104 14.38 2.11 -29.74
C GLU A 104 14.35 2.52 -28.25
N HIS A 105 13.18 2.46 -27.59
CA HIS A 105 13.02 2.81 -26.18
C HIS A 105 13.05 1.59 -25.22
N LEU A 106 13.19 0.37 -25.74
CA LEU A 106 13.33 -0.85 -24.94
C LEU A 106 14.77 -1.38 -24.89
N SER A 107 15.68 -0.74 -25.61
CA SER A 107 17.09 -1.06 -25.61
C SER A 107 17.91 0.22 -25.56
N PHE A 108 19.11 0.14 -25.01
CA PHE A 108 20.08 1.23 -25.02
C PHE A 108 21.48 0.64 -25.09
N GLU A 109 22.43 1.41 -25.61
CA GLU A 109 23.82 1.01 -25.58
C GLU A 109 24.35 1.08 -24.15
N MET A 110 24.60 -0.08 -23.56
CA MET A 110 25.09 -0.19 -22.19
C MET A 110 26.60 0.14 -22.17
N PRO A 111 27.04 1.15 -21.39
CA PRO A 111 28.46 1.47 -21.31
C PRO A 111 29.25 0.30 -20.71
N ILE A 112 30.49 0.09 -21.16
CA ILE A 112 31.35 -1.05 -20.76
C ILE A 112 31.46 -1.17 -19.23
N THR A 113 31.54 -0.05 -18.52
CA THR A 113 31.59 -0.01 -17.06
C THR A 113 30.41 -0.76 -16.44
N TYR A 114 29.19 -0.60 -16.97
CA TYR A 114 27.99 -1.26 -16.45
C TYR A 114 28.08 -2.78 -16.63
N THR A 115 28.56 -3.23 -17.80
CA THR A 115 28.80 -4.66 -18.06
C THR A 115 29.80 -5.24 -17.08
N GLN A 116 30.90 -4.53 -16.80
CA GLN A 116 31.91 -4.96 -15.82
C GLN A 116 31.35 -5.05 -14.40
N VAL A 117 30.53 -4.08 -13.98
CA VAL A 117 29.82 -4.14 -12.68
C VAL A 117 28.88 -5.34 -12.63
N LEU A 118 28.08 -5.54 -13.68
CA LEU A 118 27.13 -6.63 -13.75
C LEU A 118 27.84 -7.99 -13.72
N GLU A 119 28.97 -8.14 -14.42
CA GLU A 119 29.81 -9.34 -14.39
C GLU A 119 30.34 -9.62 -12.98
N LEU A 120 30.81 -8.59 -12.25
CA LEU A 120 31.24 -8.74 -10.86
C LEU A 120 30.08 -9.18 -9.96
N ILE A 121 28.91 -8.57 -10.11
CA ILE A 121 27.71 -8.94 -9.36
C ILE A 121 27.29 -10.38 -9.69
N ILE A 122 27.28 -10.78 -10.95
CA ILE A 122 26.97 -12.15 -11.38
C ILE A 122 27.97 -13.15 -10.80
N LYS A 123 29.26 -12.81 -10.77
CA LYS A 123 30.30 -13.63 -10.13
C LYS A 123 30.02 -13.82 -8.65
N LYS A 124 29.65 -12.76 -7.93
CA LYS A 124 29.23 -12.84 -6.51
C LYS A 124 27.98 -13.68 -6.33
N ARG A 125 26.95 -13.51 -7.17
CA ARG A 125 25.75 -14.35 -7.14
C ARG A 125 26.07 -15.82 -7.30
N ARG A 126 26.95 -16.17 -8.25
CA ARG A 126 27.38 -17.56 -8.48
C ARG A 126 28.14 -18.12 -7.27
N ALA A 127 29.04 -17.33 -6.68
CA ALA A 127 29.76 -17.74 -5.48
C ALA A 127 28.81 -17.97 -4.30
N ALA A 128 27.90 -17.03 -4.04
CA ALA A 128 26.92 -17.16 -2.95
C ALA A 128 25.95 -18.33 -3.16
N LYS A 129 25.59 -18.68 -4.41
CA LYS A 129 24.82 -19.90 -4.73
C LYS A 129 25.56 -21.22 -4.49
N GLN A 130 26.89 -21.18 -4.31
CA GLN A 130 27.69 -22.36 -3.95
C GLN A 130 27.79 -22.57 -2.43
N SER A 131 27.24 -21.65 -1.62
CA SER A 131 27.25 -21.77 -0.16
C SER A 131 26.50 -23.02 0.30
N VAL A 132 26.96 -23.60 1.42
CA VAL A 132 26.42 -24.86 1.95
C VAL A 132 25.04 -24.63 2.56
N THR A 133 24.82 -23.47 3.17
CA THR A 133 23.58 -23.13 3.85
C THR A 133 22.86 -21.96 3.19
N ARG A 134 21.51 -21.94 3.30
CA ARG A 134 20.68 -20.82 2.87
C ARG A 134 21.01 -19.53 3.63
N THR A 135 21.37 -19.63 4.91
CA THR A 135 21.78 -18.48 5.74
C THR A 135 23.03 -17.81 5.18
N GLU A 136 24.07 -18.58 4.82
CA GLU A 136 25.28 -18.04 4.18
C GLU A 136 24.96 -17.45 2.82
N GLN A 137 24.13 -18.13 2.02
CA GLN A 137 23.70 -17.62 0.72
C GLN A 137 23.02 -16.25 0.85
N LEU A 138 22.06 -16.10 1.77
CA LEU A 138 21.35 -14.83 1.96
C LEU A 138 22.28 -13.72 2.47
N LYS A 139 23.19 -14.06 3.39
CA LYS A 139 24.20 -13.12 3.90
C LYS A 139 25.09 -12.57 2.80
N ASP A 140 25.51 -13.40 1.84
CA ASP A 140 26.37 -12.97 0.74
C ASP A 140 25.59 -12.27 -0.39
N MET A 141 24.27 -12.45 -0.45
CA MET A 141 23.40 -11.81 -1.44
C MET A 141 22.85 -10.46 -0.98
N ILE A 142 22.81 -10.19 0.33
CA ILE A 142 22.33 -8.92 0.90
C ILE A 142 23.55 -8.19 1.46
N VAL A 143 24.04 -7.20 0.71
CA VAL A 143 25.32 -6.55 1.01
C VAL A 143 25.14 -5.06 1.33
N PRO A 144 25.95 -4.49 2.23
CA PRO A 144 25.97 -3.05 2.44
C PRO A 144 26.43 -2.30 1.18
N VAL A 145 25.76 -1.17 0.86
CA VAL A 145 26.04 -0.33 -0.32
C VAL A 145 27.51 0.10 -0.32
N ASN A 146 28.00 0.62 0.81
CA ASN A 146 29.37 1.11 0.96
C ASN A 146 30.43 0.02 0.71
N VAL A 147 30.16 -1.22 1.14
CA VAL A 147 31.05 -2.37 0.91
C VAL A 147 31.10 -2.73 -0.57
N LEU A 148 29.95 -2.75 -1.24
CA LEU A 148 29.89 -3.01 -2.68
C LEU A 148 30.59 -1.89 -3.47
N CYS A 149 30.31 -0.63 -3.17
CA CYS A 149 30.97 0.52 -3.80
C CYS A 149 32.50 0.48 -3.63
N GLY A 150 33.00 0.15 -2.44
CA GLY A 150 34.44 0.00 -2.20
C GLY A 150 35.09 -1.07 -3.09
N GLN A 151 34.39 -2.19 -3.33
CA GLN A 151 34.85 -3.24 -4.22
C GLN A 151 34.79 -2.82 -5.69
N LEU A 152 33.75 -2.09 -6.09
CA LEU A 152 33.59 -1.57 -7.44
C LEU A 152 34.69 -0.56 -7.80
N LEU A 153 35.05 0.33 -6.87
CA LEU A 153 36.17 1.25 -7.03
C LEU A 153 37.50 0.51 -7.20
N ALA A 154 37.70 -0.58 -6.46
CA ALA A 154 38.95 -1.36 -6.49
C ALA A 154 39.07 -2.28 -7.72
N GLU A 155 37.97 -2.90 -8.18
CA GLU A 155 37.98 -3.95 -9.19
C GLU A 155 37.55 -3.48 -10.59
N VAL A 156 36.74 -2.43 -10.68
CA VAL A 156 36.13 -1.94 -11.95
C VAL A 156 36.71 -0.59 -12.39
N ASN A 157 37.74 -0.06 -11.70
CA ASN A 157 38.38 1.22 -12.01
C ASN A 157 37.38 2.40 -12.09
N MET A 158 36.36 2.41 -11.23
CA MET A 158 35.49 3.58 -11.09
C MET A 158 36.23 4.71 -10.37
N GLU A 159 35.98 5.95 -10.78
CA GLU A 159 36.70 7.11 -10.24
C GLU A 159 36.07 7.65 -8.96
N THR A 160 34.74 7.54 -8.81
CA THR A 160 34.00 8.13 -7.67
C THR A 160 32.86 7.25 -7.17
N ALA A 161 32.47 7.45 -5.91
CA ALA A 161 31.29 6.79 -5.33
C ALA A 161 29.98 7.19 -6.03
N ASP A 162 29.89 8.42 -6.55
CA ASP A 162 28.72 8.89 -7.29
C ASP A 162 28.53 8.13 -8.61
N GLN A 163 29.63 7.79 -9.30
CA GLN A 163 29.58 6.91 -10.46
C GLN A 163 29.06 5.52 -10.08
N CYS A 164 29.50 4.95 -8.95
CA CYS A 164 28.97 3.68 -8.45
C CYS A 164 27.46 3.76 -8.21
N HIS A 165 26.99 4.78 -7.50
CA HIS A 165 25.57 4.95 -7.21
C HIS A 165 24.74 5.11 -8.49
N ALA A 166 25.21 5.87 -9.47
CA ALA A 166 24.53 6.02 -10.75
C ALA A 166 24.35 4.67 -11.46
N VAL A 167 25.42 3.86 -11.54
CA VAL A 167 25.35 2.52 -12.15
C VAL A 167 24.39 1.62 -11.39
N LEU A 168 24.46 1.60 -10.06
CA LEU A 168 23.60 0.76 -9.21
C LEU A 168 22.13 1.15 -9.33
N ARG A 169 21.80 2.45 -9.44
CA ARG A 169 20.43 2.93 -9.70
C ARG A 169 19.90 2.45 -11.04
N THR A 170 20.72 2.48 -12.09
CA THR A 170 20.31 1.93 -13.39
C THR A 170 20.09 0.42 -13.30
N LEU A 171 20.98 -0.34 -12.66
CA LEU A 171 20.80 -1.78 -12.47
C LEU A 171 19.56 -2.09 -11.62
N HIS A 172 19.23 -1.23 -10.65
CA HIS A 172 17.99 -1.32 -9.89
C HIS A 172 16.76 -1.09 -10.79
N ALA A 173 16.77 -0.06 -11.63
CA ALA A 173 15.69 0.25 -12.56
C ALA A 173 15.48 -0.87 -13.61
N LEU A 174 16.54 -1.57 -14.00
CA LEU A 174 16.48 -2.73 -14.89
C LEU A 174 16.01 -4.01 -14.20
N GLY A 175 15.93 -3.99 -12.86
CA GLY A 175 15.61 -5.18 -12.07
C GLY A 175 16.74 -6.20 -12.02
N ASP A 176 17.98 -5.80 -12.32
CA ASP A 176 19.15 -6.65 -12.15
C ASP A 176 19.50 -6.78 -10.67
N ILE A 177 19.37 -5.71 -9.89
CA ILE A 177 19.53 -5.69 -8.43
C ILE A 177 18.35 -4.98 -7.77
N LEU A 178 18.24 -5.06 -6.45
CA LEU A 178 17.24 -4.28 -5.70
C LEU A 178 17.94 -3.37 -4.68
N TRP A 179 17.66 -2.07 -4.77
CA TRP A 179 18.15 -1.06 -3.85
C TRP A 179 17.03 -0.06 -3.57
N TYR A 180 16.47 -0.10 -2.36
CA TYR A 180 15.34 0.74 -1.97
C TYR A 180 15.84 1.98 -1.22
N GLU A 181 16.27 3.00 -1.96
CA GLU A 181 16.81 4.25 -1.39
C GLU A 181 15.78 4.98 -0.51
N ASP A 182 14.49 4.89 -0.88
CA ASP A 182 13.39 5.57 -0.19
C ASP A 182 12.87 4.82 1.04
N ILE A 183 13.38 3.60 1.31
CA ILE A 183 12.98 2.79 2.46
C ILE A 183 14.12 2.83 3.48
N GLN A 184 13.89 3.49 4.61
CA GLN A 184 14.92 3.76 5.62
C GLN A 184 15.68 2.49 6.07
N GLU A 185 14.99 1.36 6.16
CA GLU A 185 15.54 0.06 6.56
C GLU A 185 16.42 -0.59 5.49
N PHE A 186 16.26 -0.22 4.22
CA PHE A 186 16.98 -0.81 3.09
C PHE A 186 17.88 0.19 2.34
N LYS A 187 17.85 1.48 2.69
CA LYS A 187 18.65 2.52 2.02
C LYS A 187 20.15 2.21 1.96
N GLU A 188 20.67 1.49 2.96
CA GLU A 188 22.09 1.14 3.09
C GLU A 188 22.41 -0.29 2.62
N LEU A 189 21.41 -1.03 2.11
CA LEU A 189 21.54 -2.43 1.70
C LEU A 189 21.17 -2.61 0.23
N ILE A 190 21.92 -3.48 -0.45
CA ILE A 190 21.63 -3.92 -1.80
C ILE A 190 21.40 -5.42 -1.79
N ILE A 191 20.30 -5.82 -2.42
CA ILE A 191 20.01 -7.22 -2.69
C ILE A 191 20.54 -7.52 -4.09
N LEU A 192 21.61 -8.30 -4.14
CA LEU A 192 22.34 -8.58 -5.38
C LEU A 192 21.52 -9.43 -6.34
N ASP A 193 20.65 -10.32 -5.87
CA ASP A 193 19.80 -11.18 -6.71
C ASP A 193 18.32 -10.96 -6.35
N PRO A 194 17.50 -10.36 -7.24
CA PRO A 194 16.09 -10.10 -6.99
C PRO A 194 15.27 -11.34 -6.61
N SER A 195 15.73 -12.54 -6.99
CA SER A 195 15.06 -13.79 -6.60
C SER A 195 14.96 -13.96 -5.08
N VAL A 196 15.86 -13.36 -4.29
CA VAL A 196 15.78 -13.39 -2.83
C VAL A 196 14.48 -12.78 -2.32
N VAL A 197 14.12 -11.59 -2.82
CA VAL A 197 12.86 -10.93 -2.44
C VAL A 197 11.67 -11.72 -2.96
N LEU A 198 11.75 -12.26 -4.17
CA LEU A 198 10.68 -13.07 -4.74
C LEU A 198 10.42 -14.34 -3.93
N ASP A 199 11.46 -15.03 -3.47
CA ASP A 199 11.32 -16.23 -2.64
C ASP A 199 10.67 -15.88 -1.30
N ILE A 200 11.14 -14.82 -0.64
CA ILE A 200 10.58 -14.32 0.63
C ILE A 200 9.10 -13.94 0.48
N VAL A 201 8.74 -13.20 -0.58
CA VAL A 201 7.36 -12.77 -0.84
C VAL A 201 6.46 -13.96 -1.21
N ARG A 202 6.97 -14.91 -2.00
CA ARG A 202 6.23 -16.13 -2.39
C ARG A 202 5.92 -17.03 -1.21
N GLU A 203 6.78 -17.06 -0.20
CA GLU A 203 6.53 -17.78 1.05
C GLU A 203 5.42 -17.11 1.88
N VAL A 204 5.19 -15.80 1.73
CA VAL A 204 4.11 -15.06 2.40
C VAL A 204 2.78 -15.18 1.65
N VAL A 205 2.79 -14.95 0.34
CA VAL A 205 1.62 -15.00 -0.55
C VAL A 205 1.60 -16.33 -1.29
N ASN A 206 1.73 -17.41 -0.53
CA ASN A 206 1.82 -18.76 -1.07
C ASN A 206 0.42 -19.37 -1.30
N HIS A 207 0.05 -19.54 -2.58
CA HIS A 207 -1.21 -20.20 -2.95
C HIS A 207 -1.24 -21.71 -2.60
N SER A 208 -0.08 -22.34 -2.37
CA SER A 208 -0.02 -23.77 -1.99
C SER A 208 -0.41 -24.05 -0.54
N TYR A 209 -0.70 -23.01 0.25
CA TYR A 209 -1.22 -23.17 1.61
C TYR A 209 -2.69 -23.60 1.66
N GLU A 210 -3.41 -23.51 0.53
CA GLU A 210 -4.83 -23.90 0.46
C GLU A 210 -5.07 -25.36 0.88
N ASP A 211 -4.18 -26.27 0.48
CA ASP A 211 -4.31 -27.71 0.74
C ASP A 211 -3.61 -28.18 2.03
N LYS A 212 -3.03 -27.25 2.82
CA LYS A 212 -2.23 -27.59 4.01
C LYS A 212 -3.11 -27.68 5.27
N VAL A 213 -2.82 -28.68 6.11
CA VAL A 213 -3.56 -28.98 7.34
C VAL A 213 -2.74 -28.59 8.58
N GLY A 214 -3.38 -27.98 9.58
CA GLY A 214 -2.78 -27.58 10.85
C GLY A 214 -3.35 -26.26 11.35
N GLU A 215 -3.27 -26.02 12.66
CA GLU A 215 -3.86 -24.85 13.32
C GLU A 215 -3.38 -23.51 12.71
N GLN A 216 -2.10 -23.43 12.34
CA GLN A 216 -1.51 -22.25 11.71
C GLN A 216 -2.11 -21.98 10.32
N TYR A 217 -2.42 -23.04 9.56
CA TYR A 217 -3.07 -22.93 8.25
C TYR A 217 -4.58 -22.68 8.37
N ASP A 218 -5.21 -23.18 9.43
CA ASP A 218 -6.61 -22.87 9.74
C ASP A 218 -6.79 -21.38 10.11
N ALA A 219 -5.86 -20.80 10.88
CA ALA A 219 -5.85 -19.36 11.17
C ALA A 219 -5.65 -18.50 9.91
N LEU A 220 -4.76 -18.93 9.01
CA LEU A 220 -4.59 -18.29 7.71
C LEU A 220 -5.89 -18.28 6.89
N ARG A 221 -6.56 -19.43 6.77
CA ARG A 221 -7.82 -19.57 6.02
C ARG A 221 -8.97 -18.80 6.64
N ARG A 222 -9.02 -18.72 7.98
CA ARG A 222 -10.11 -18.05 8.71
C ARG A 222 -9.95 -16.53 8.73
N ASP A 223 -8.74 -16.05 8.99
CA ASP A 223 -8.49 -14.65 9.36
C ASP A 223 -7.56 -13.92 8.39
N GLY A 224 -6.96 -14.63 7.42
CA GLY A 224 -5.92 -14.08 6.54
C GLY A 224 -4.61 -13.79 7.27
N ILE A 225 -4.38 -14.44 8.41
CA ILE A 225 -3.22 -14.21 9.28
C ILE A 225 -2.15 -15.27 9.00
N VAL A 226 -1.00 -14.83 8.51
CA VAL A 226 0.22 -15.63 8.49
C VAL A 226 0.95 -15.43 9.81
N GLN A 227 0.91 -16.47 10.65
CA GLN A 227 1.59 -16.43 11.95
C GLN A 227 3.11 -16.35 11.80
N HIS A 228 3.78 -15.65 12.71
CA HIS A 228 5.23 -15.53 12.72
C HIS A 228 5.90 -16.91 12.78
N SER A 229 5.39 -17.84 13.59
CA SER A 229 5.88 -19.21 13.66
C SER A 229 5.76 -19.97 12.33
N LEU A 230 4.72 -19.70 11.53
CA LEU A 230 4.56 -20.28 10.20
C LEU A 230 5.58 -19.68 9.22
N LEU A 231 5.79 -18.36 9.26
CA LEU A 231 6.84 -17.70 8.47
C LEU A 231 8.21 -18.31 8.80
N MET A 232 8.55 -18.44 10.08
CA MET A 232 9.82 -19.00 10.53
C MET A 232 9.99 -20.51 10.25
N SER A 233 8.94 -21.20 9.77
CA SER A 233 9.05 -22.56 9.25
C SER A 233 9.50 -22.63 7.78
N CYS A 234 9.51 -21.49 7.09
CA CYS A 234 9.88 -21.42 5.68
C CYS A 234 11.39 -21.26 5.50
N ASP A 235 11.93 -21.84 4.42
CA ASP A 235 13.37 -21.93 4.18
C ASP A 235 14.05 -20.56 4.06
N SER A 236 13.41 -19.58 3.41
CA SER A 236 14.03 -18.26 3.23
C SER A 236 13.92 -17.42 4.50
N TRP A 237 12.76 -17.41 5.16
CA TRP A 237 12.53 -16.65 6.40
C TRP A 237 13.38 -17.16 7.58
N SER A 238 13.44 -18.48 7.78
CA SER A 238 14.27 -19.07 8.86
C SER A 238 15.77 -18.84 8.68
N ALA A 239 16.21 -18.66 7.44
CA ALA A 239 17.60 -18.41 7.10
C ALA A 239 18.02 -16.94 7.24
N LEU A 240 17.07 -16.01 7.40
CA LEU A 240 17.38 -14.60 7.62
C LEU A 240 18.04 -14.37 8.98
N HIS A 241 18.96 -13.42 9.04
CA HIS A 241 19.48 -12.94 10.32
C HIS A 241 18.34 -12.25 11.11
N PRO A 242 18.25 -12.39 12.44
CA PRO A 242 17.12 -11.85 13.22
C PRO A 242 16.81 -10.37 12.97
N ASN A 243 17.83 -9.53 12.81
CA ASN A 243 17.66 -8.10 12.51
C ASN A 243 17.11 -7.79 11.10
N MET A 244 17.06 -8.77 10.20
CA MET A 244 16.53 -8.64 8.84
C MET A 244 15.05 -8.98 8.77
N ILE A 245 14.55 -9.83 9.67
CA ILE A 245 13.13 -10.21 9.76
C ILE A 245 12.21 -8.98 9.80
N PRO A 246 12.39 -8.01 10.73
CA PRO A 246 11.53 -6.83 10.76
C PRO A 246 11.67 -5.95 9.53
N ARG A 247 12.87 -5.85 8.96
CA ARG A 247 13.09 -5.10 7.72
C ARG A 247 12.27 -5.70 6.58
N PHE A 248 12.33 -7.01 6.38
CA PHE A 248 11.54 -7.68 5.34
C PHE A 248 10.04 -7.60 5.61
N LYS A 249 9.58 -7.65 6.87
CA LYS A 249 8.17 -7.38 7.20
C LYS A 249 7.75 -5.95 6.82
N ASN A 250 8.57 -4.94 7.13
CA ASN A 250 8.34 -3.56 6.67
C ASN A 250 8.35 -3.45 5.14
N LEU A 251 9.18 -4.24 4.45
CA LEU A 251 9.19 -4.28 2.99
C LEU A 251 7.86 -4.79 2.42
N LEU A 252 7.24 -5.80 3.05
CA LEU A 252 5.91 -6.29 2.65
C LEU A 252 4.82 -5.22 2.83
N VAL A 253 4.92 -4.41 3.88
CA VAL A 253 4.04 -3.25 4.12
C VAL A 253 4.22 -2.23 3.00
N ASN A 254 5.47 -1.86 2.69
CA ASN A 254 5.79 -0.91 1.61
C ASN A 254 5.33 -1.39 0.23
N PHE A 255 5.28 -2.71 0.00
CA PHE A 255 4.75 -3.28 -1.24
C PHE A 255 3.22 -3.39 -1.26
N ASN A 256 2.53 -2.97 -0.19
CA ASN A 256 1.10 -3.13 -0.01
C ASN A 256 0.63 -4.59 -0.11
N LEU A 257 1.45 -5.54 0.39
CA LEU A 257 1.16 -6.97 0.34
C LEU A 257 0.65 -7.52 1.67
N ALA A 258 1.15 -6.98 2.79
CA ALA A 258 0.81 -7.44 4.13
C ALA A 258 0.98 -6.32 5.15
N TYR A 259 0.34 -6.46 6.31
CA TYR A 259 0.53 -5.56 7.45
C TYR A 259 0.50 -6.30 8.79
N PRO A 260 1.18 -5.80 9.84
CA PRO A 260 1.27 -6.52 11.11
C PRO A 260 -0.06 -6.50 11.88
N VAL A 261 -0.31 -7.57 12.65
CA VAL A 261 -1.47 -7.65 13.56
C VAL A 261 -1.34 -6.56 14.65
N PRO A 262 -2.42 -5.82 14.98
CA PRO A 262 -2.36 -4.62 15.85
C PRO A 262 -1.79 -4.84 17.26
N ASN A 263 -1.92 -6.05 17.81
CA ASN A 263 -1.60 -6.34 19.21
C ASN A 263 -0.13 -6.74 19.45
N ALA A 264 0.71 -6.74 18.42
CA ALA A 264 2.12 -7.09 18.58
C ALA A 264 2.91 -5.90 19.15
N GLU A 265 3.66 -6.14 20.24
CA GLU A 265 4.53 -5.13 20.86
C GLU A 265 5.69 -4.70 19.95
N SER A 266 6.09 -5.56 19.02
CA SER A 266 7.11 -5.28 18.01
C SER A 266 6.80 -5.98 16.68
N ILE A 267 7.26 -5.40 15.57
CA ILE A 267 7.07 -6.01 14.25
C ILE A 267 7.89 -7.31 14.09
N ASP A 268 8.99 -7.44 14.83
CA ASP A 268 9.94 -8.56 14.78
C ASP A 268 9.22 -9.92 14.88
N GLU A 269 8.30 -10.03 15.85
CA GLU A 269 7.53 -11.24 16.14
C GLU A 269 6.06 -11.12 15.74
N ALA A 270 5.64 -9.98 15.18
CA ALA A 270 4.25 -9.77 14.76
C ALA A 270 3.81 -10.81 13.72
N ASP A 271 2.59 -11.34 13.92
CA ASP A 271 1.87 -12.02 12.85
C ASP A 271 1.50 -11.02 11.76
N MET A 272 1.37 -11.49 10.51
CA MET A 272 1.11 -10.65 9.35
C MET A 272 -0.28 -10.95 8.78
N ILE A 273 -1.10 -9.93 8.59
CA ILE A 273 -2.35 -10.03 7.83
C ILE A 273 -2.04 -9.85 6.35
N VAL A 274 -2.47 -10.79 5.53
CA VAL A 274 -2.21 -10.85 4.10
C VAL A 274 -3.56 -10.90 3.35
N PRO A 275 -4.04 -9.77 2.79
CA PRO A 275 -5.37 -9.67 2.20
C PRO A 275 -5.69 -10.68 1.09
N ALA A 276 -4.67 -11.14 0.37
CA ALA A 276 -4.82 -12.15 -0.68
C ALA A 276 -5.53 -13.44 -0.19
N TYR A 277 -5.47 -13.75 1.11
CA TYR A 277 -6.13 -14.91 1.70
C TYR A 277 -7.56 -14.65 2.17
N TRP A 278 -8.07 -13.42 2.15
CA TRP A 278 -9.46 -13.15 2.56
C TRP A 278 -10.48 -13.85 1.68
N LYS A 279 -10.13 -14.19 0.43
CA LYS A 279 -10.95 -15.02 -0.45
C LYS A 279 -11.21 -16.43 0.10
N MET A 280 -10.36 -16.90 1.02
CA MET A 280 -10.52 -18.19 1.70
C MET A 280 -11.37 -18.09 2.98
N LYS A 281 -11.70 -16.88 3.42
CA LYS A 281 -12.50 -16.65 4.63
C LYS A 281 -13.93 -17.10 4.41
N ASN A 282 -14.45 -17.89 5.34
CA ASN A 282 -15.89 -18.12 5.44
C ASN A 282 -16.58 -16.76 5.65
N GLN A 283 -17.55 -16.42 4.80
CA GLN A 283 -18.25 -15.14 4.89
C GLN A 283 -18.71 -14.87 6.33
N PRO A 284 -18.47 -13.68 6.88
CA PRO A 284 -18.95 -13.36 8.21
C PRO A 284 -20.47 -13.47 8.28
N ASN A 285 -20.98 -13.82 9.47
CA ASN A 285 -22.42 -13.83 9.71
C ASN A 285 -22.94 -12.39 9.57
N PRO A 286 -23.99 -12.13 8.77
CA PRO A 286 -24.56 -10.79 8.54
C PRO A 286 -25.28 -10.19 9.78
N ALA A 287 -25.02 -10.71 10.98
CA ALA A 287 -25.67 -10.32 12.22
C ALA A 287 -24.86 -9.30 13.06
N ASP A 288 -23.62 -8.99 12.68
CA ASP A 288 -22.82 -7.98 13.35
C ASP A 288 -23.14 -6.59 12.77
N MET A 289 -23.68 -5.72 13.63
CA MET A 289 -23.93 -4.31 13.33
C MET A 289 -22.62 -3.64 12.90
N SER A 290 -22.65 -2.86 11.81
CA SER A 290 -21.43 -2.24 11.28
C SER A 290 -20.81 -1.29 12.30
N VAL A 291 -19.49 -1.12 12.25
CA VAL A 291 -18.80 -0.14 13.12
C VAL A 291 -19.41 1.25 12.96
N VAL A 292 -19.72 1.65 11.73
CA VAL A 292 -20.34 2.93 11.42
C VAL A 292 -21.70 3.03 12.11
N GLU A 293 -22.53 1.99 12.09
CA GLU A 293 -23.82 1.94 12.79
C GLU A 293 -23.67 1.96 14.32
N LYS A 294 -22.63 1.33 14.87
CA LYS A 294 -22.30 1.39 16.30
C LYS A 294 -21.94 2.82 16.72
N CYS A 295 -21.20 3.52 15.88
CA CYS A 295 -20.85 4.93 16.09
C CYS A 295 -22.00 5.90 15.73
N ALA A 296 -22.91 5.54 14.82
CA ALA A 296 -23.90 6.44 14.19
C ALA A 296 -24.90 7.12 15.14
N LYS A 297 -25.07 6.64 16.38
CA LYS A 297 -26.03 7.23 17.33
C LYS A 297 -25.53 8.60 17.82
N GLY A 298 -25.93 9.67 17.14
CA GLY A 298 -25.62 11.05 17.48
C GLY A 298 -24.32 11.59 16.86
N THR A 299 -23.76 10.89 15.86
CA THR A 299 -22.51 11.25 15.17
C THR A 299 -22.77 11.75 13.75
N SER A 300 -21.79 12.45 13.20
CA SER A 300 -21.80 12.94 11.81
C SER A 300 -21.09 11.94 10.90
N THR A 301 -21.60 11.78 9.67
CA THR A 301 -21.03 10.85 8.69
C THR A 301 -20.50 11.57 7.46
N ALA A 302 -19.33 11.16 6.99
CA ALA A 302 -18.72 11.55 5.73
C ALA A 302 -18.67 10.33 4.80
N LYS A 303 -19.02 10.51 3.53
CA LYS A 303 -19.05 9.42 2.55
C LYS A 303 -18.38 9.80 1.24
N TRP A 304 -17.51 8.91 0.77
CA TRP A 304 -16.71 9.07 -0.45
C TRP A 304 -16.85 7.84 -1.31
N LYS A 305 -16.85 8.01 -2.64
CA LYS A 305 -16.99 6.93 -3.60
C LYS A 305 -15.97 7.03 -4.72
N TYR A 306 -15.31 5.91 -5.00
CA TYR A 306 -14.49 5.68 -6.18
C TYR A 306 -15.21 4.73 -7.12
N THR A 307 -15.34 5.09 -8.39
CA THR A 307 -15.83 4.19 -9.44
C THR A 307 -14.63 3.82 -10.32
N ILE A 308 -14.31 2.53 -10.38
CA ILE A 308 -13.08 2.00 -10.99
C ILE A 308 -13.37 0.78 -11.88
N PRO A 309 -12.51 0.45 -12.87
CA PRO A 309 -12.81 -0.64 -13.80
C PRO A 309 -12.81 -2.01 -13.10
N VAL A 310 -13.80 -2.85 -13.44
CA VAL A 310 -13.98 -4.21 -12.85
C VAL A 310 -12.71 -5.06 -12.96
N GLY A 311 -11.95 -4.91 -14.05
CA GLY A 311 -10.75 -5.72 -14.30
C GLY A 311 -9.59 -5.48 -13.33
N ILE A 312 -9.66 -4.48 -12.44
CA ILE A 312 -8.58 -4.15 -11.49
C ILE A 312 -9.08 -3.78 -10.08
N SER A 313 -10.39 -3.74 -9.88
CA SER A 313 -11.03 -3.26 -8.64
C SER A 313 -10.61 -4.04 -7.41
N GLU A 314 -10.61 -5.37 -7.47
CA GLU A 314 -10.19 -6.25 -6.37
C GLU A 314 -8.73 -5.98 -5.95
N THR A 315 -7.81 -5.88 -6.91
CA THR A 315 -6.39 -5.63 -6.62
C THR A 315 -6.17 -4.25 -6.04
N ILE A 316 -6.92 -3.24 -6.49
CA ILE A 316 -6.86 -1.90 -5.91
C ILE A 316 -7.41 -1.92 -4.48
N TYR A 317 -8.53 -2.60 -4.24
CA TYR A 317 -9.12 -2.75 -2.91
C TYR A 317 -8.17 -3.43 -1.93
N GLU A 318 -7.57 -4.57 -2.30
CA GLU A 318 -6.60 -5.28 -1.45
C GLU A 318 -5.42 -4.36 -1.07
N ASN A 319 -4.80 -3.70 -2.06
CA ASN A 319 -3.70 -2.75 -1.81
C ASN A 319 -4.14 -1.56 -0.96
N PHE A 320 -5.34 -1.03 -1.22
CA PHE A 320 -5.90 0.12 -0.50
C PHE A 320 -6.09 -0.19 0.98
N VAL A 321 -6.61 -1.37 1.30
CA VAL A 321 -6.80 -1.76 2.70
C VAL A 321 -5.45 -1.94 3.42
N VAL A 322 -4.41 -2.48 2.75
CA VAL A 322 -3.06 -2.53 3.33
C VAL A 322 -2.54 -1.11 3.59
N GLN A 323 -2.67 -0.22 2.61
CA GLN A 323 -2.23 1.17 2.72
C GLN A 323 -2.96 1.94 3.84
N CYS A 324 -4.18 1.53 4.19
CA CYS A 324 -4.94 2.12 5.30
C CYS A 324 -4.49 1.64 6.68
N TYR A 325 -3.53 0.71 6.79
CA TYR A 325 -3.03 0.22 8.05
C TYR A 325 -2.53 1.35 8.98
N ARG A 326 -3.11 1.45 10.19
CA ARG A 326 -2.73 2.40 11.24
C ARG A 326 -2.60 1.71 12.61
N PRO A 327 -1.42 1.66 13.25
CA PRO A 327 -1.26 1.04 14.57
C PRO A 327 -2.28 1.56 15.60
N GLY A 328 -2.77 0.67 16.47
CA GLY A 328 -3.70 1.03 17.54
C GLY A 328 -5.18 1.13 17.14
N THR A 329 -5.56 0.74 15.92
CA THR A 329 -6.98 0.65 15.51
C THR A 329 -7.49 -0.78 15.58
N ASP A 330 -8.69 -0.95 16.12
CA ASP A 330 -9.43 -2.22 16.08
C ASP A 330 -10.05 -2.40 14.69
N ARG A 331 -10.09 -3.66 14.21
CA ARG A 331 -10.44 -3.93 12.80
C ARG A 331 -11.17 -5.22 12.58
N THR A 332 -12.01 -5.19 11.54
CA THR A 332 -12.66 -6.35 10.95
C THR A 332 -12.46 -6.29 9.44
N ASN A 333 -12.16 -7.42 8.80
CA ASN A 333 -11.88 -7.46 7.36
C ASN A 333 -12.57 -8.63 6.66
N GLY A 334 -12.70 -8.51 5.35
CA GLY A 334 -13.19 -9.55 4.46
C GLY A 334 -12.97 -9.19 2.99
N VAL A 335 -13.50 -10.05 2.11
CA VAL A 335 -13.30 -9.97 0.65
C VAL A 335 -13.78 -8.65 0.05
N SER A 336 -14.86 -8.09 0.58
CA SER A 336 -15.52 -6.90 0.03
C SER A 336 -15.82 -5.82 1.08
N PHE A 337 -15.29 -5.96 2.30
CA PHE A 337 -15.46 -4.96 3.34
C PHE A 337 -14.25 -4.91 4.29
N PHE A 338 -13.99 -3.72 4.81
CA PHE A 338 -12.98 -3.47 5.82
C PHE A 338 -13.48 -2.40 6.79
N GLU A 339 -13.39 -2.68 8.08
CA GLU A 339 -13.77 -1.77 9.15
C GLU A 339 -12.55 -1.44 10.01
N SER A 340 -12.44 -0.17 10.40
CA SER A 340 -11.42 0.33 11.31
C SER A 340 -12.08 1.26 12.33
N PHE A 341 -11.78 1.09 13.61
CA PHE A 341 -12.38 1.92 14.65
C PHE A 341 -11.46 2.22 15.81
N ILE A 342 -11.68 3.37 16.42
CA ILE A 342 -11.17 3.73 17.73
C ILE A 342 -12.38 4.15 18.57
N PRO A 343 -12.64 3.50 19.71
CA PRO A 343 -13.76 3.84 20.57
C PRO A 343 -13.81 5.34 20.90
N ASP A 344 -15.01 5.92 20.84
CA ASP A 344 -15.31 7.33 21.13
C ASP A 344 -14.62 8.39 20.23
N GLU A 345 -13.73 7.99 19.32
CA GLU A 345 -13.07 8.90 18.37
C GLU A 345 -13.70 8.83 16.97
N PHE A 346 -13.64 7.66 16.32
CA PHE A 346 -14.20 7.46 14.98
C PHE A 346 -14.43 6.00 14.64
N GLY A 347 -15.31 5.76 13.66
CA GLY A 347 -15.50 4.48 12.99
C GLY A 347 -15.46 4.67 11.48
N ALA A 348 -14.70 3.85 10.77
CA ALA A 348 -14.59 3.88 9.33
C ALA A 348 -14.91 2.52 8.71
N CYS A 349 -15.60 2.53 7.57
CA CYS A 349 -15.88 1.35 6.79
C CYS A 349 -15.53 1.60 5.31
N ILE A 350 -14.95 0.58 4.67
CA ILE A 350 -14.64 0.54 3.25
C ILE A 350 -15.38 -0.65 2.67
N HIS A 351 -16.16 -0.42 1.61
CA HIS A 351 -16.90 -1.46 0.90
C HIS A 351 -16.50 -1.51 -0.57
N LEU A 352 -16.31 -2.73 -1.10
CA LEU A 352 -16.20 -3.00 -2.53
C LEU A 352 -17.53 -3.55 -3.03
N PHE A 353 -18.20 -2.80 -3.89
CA PHE A 353 -19.43 -3.19 -4.57
C PHE A 353 -19.12 -3.62 -6.00
N THR A 354 -19.24 -4.93 -6.23
CA THR A 354 -19.05 -5.53 -7.56
C THR A 354 -20.35 -5.56 -8.34
N HIS A 355 -20.35 -5.07 -9.57
CA HIS A 355 -21.54 -5.02 -10.41
C HIS A 355 -21.42 -6.00 -11.59
N ASP A 356 -22.17 -7.11 -11.53
CA ASP A 356 -22.07 -8.22 -12.51
C ASP A 356 -22.25 -7.81 -13.98
N MET A 357 -22.99 -6.74 -14.24
CA MET A 357 -23.35 -6.29 -15.59
C MET A 357 -22.70 -4.97 -15.99
N ASP A 358 -22.06 -4.27 -15.06
CA ASP A 358 -21.42 -2.99 -15.33
C ASP A 358 -19.94 -3.19 -15.67
N ARG A 359 -19.36 -2.16 -16.28
CA ARG A 359 -17.92 -2.14 -16.57
C ARG A 359 -17.10 -1.62 -15.39
N TYR A 360 -17.76 -1.08 -14.37
CA TYR A 360 -17.12 -0.46 -13.23
C TYR A 360 -17.67 -1.02 -11.92
N ASP A 361 -16.79 -1.13 -10.93
CA ASP A 361 -17.09 -1.40 -9.54
C ASP A 361 -16.95 -0.13 -8.73
N ASP A 362 -17.64 -0.08 -7.59
CA ASP A 362 -17.57 1.04 -6.66
C ASP A 362 -16.80 0.63 -5.39
N ILE A 363 -15.83 1.45 -4.99
CA ILE A 363 -15.24 1.40 -3.64
C ILE A 363 -15.79 2.60 -2.86
N VAL A 364 -16.53 2.31 -1.80
CA VAL A 364 -17.18 3.32 -0.96
C VAL A 364 -16.48 3.37 0.39
N ILE A 365 -16.16 4.58 0.85
CA ILE A 365 -15.59 4.85 2.17
C ILE A 365 -16.62 5.63 2.96
N GLU A 366 -16.91 5.17 4.17
CA GLU A 366 -17.80 5.82 5.12
C GLU A 366 -17.05 6.05 6.43
N VAL A 367 -17.08 7.27 6.94
CA VAL A 367 -16.45 7.64 8.22
C VAL A 367 -17.49 8.30 9.10
N ALA A 368 -17.68 7.77 10.31
CA ALA A 368 -18.51 8.33 11.36
C ALA A 368 -17.63 8.88 12.49
N ALA A 369 -17.90 10.11 12.92
CA ALA A 369 -17.21 10.74 14.04
C ALA A 369 -18.15 11.72 14.78
N PRO A 370 -17.85 12.15 16.02
CA PRO A 370 -18.70 13.06 16.78
C PRO A 370 -19.07 14.35 16.04
N LEU A 371 -18.12 14.91 15.27
CA LEU A 371 -18.29 16.16 14.52
C LEU A 371 -18.04 15.95 13.00
N PRO A 372 -18.73 16.71 12.13
CA PRO A 372 -18.51 16.62 10.67
C PRO A 372 -17.08 16.92 10.25
N GLU A 373 -16.42 17.86 10.92
CA GLU A 373 -15.04 18.25 10.63
C GLU A 373 -14.09 17.08 10.89
N ILE A 374 -14.25 16.39 12.02
CA ILE A 374 -13.45 15.22 12.39
C ILE A 374 -13.68 14.07 11.39
N ALA A 375 -14.94 13.83 11.00
CA ALA A 375 -15.26 12.79 10.02
C ALA A 375 -14.55 13.05 8.67
N TRP A 376 -14.48 14.30 8.22
CA TRP A 376 -13.80 14.68 6.99
C TRP A 376 -12.26 14.73 7.12
N GLU A 377 -11.74 15.06 8.31
CA GLU A 377 -10.31 14.95 8.62
C GLU A 377 -9.83 13.50 8.58
N GLU A 378 -10.58 12.58 9.17
CA GLU A 378 -10.29 11.14 9.10
C GLU A 378 -10.54 10.60 7.67
N MET A 379 -11.59 11.05 6.96
CA MET A 379 -11.80 10.70 5.55
C MET A 379 -10.59 11.05 4.67
N ARG A 380 -9.92 12.17 4.95
CA ARG A 380 -8.72 12.58 4.20
C ARG A 380 -7.61 11.52 4.26
N TYR A 381 -7.41 10.87 5.41
CA TYR A 381 -6.43 9.79 5.55
C TYR A 381 -6.70 8.66 4.54
N TYR A 382 -7.96 8.20 4.46
CA TYR A 382 -8.38 7.15 3.54
C TYR A 382 -8.29 7.59 2.07
N VAL A 383 -8.67 8.83 1.75
CA VAL A 383 -8.52 9.35 0.38
C VAL A 383 -7.03 9.42 0.00
N PHE A 384 -6.15 9.91 0.87
CA PHE A 384 -4.70 9.92 0.61
C PHE A 384 -4.16 8.51 0.36
N ALA A 385 -4.51 7.54 1.20
CA ALA A 385 -4.12 6.15 1.04
C ALA A 385 -4.56 5.59 -0.32
N MET A 386 -5.83 5.81 -0.71
CA MET A 386 -6.33 5.38 -2.01
C MET A 386 -5.61 6.06 -3.17
N GLU A 387 -5.42 7.38 -3.12
CA GLU A 387 -4.73 8.10 -4.20
C GLU A 387 -3.26 7.66 -4.36
N LEU A 388 -2.56 7.36 -3.26
CA LEU A 388 -1.21 6.79 -3.30
C LEU A 388 -1.18 5.41 -3.99
N VAL A 389 -2.17 4.55 -3.71
CA VAL A 389 -2.32 3.27 -4.41
C VAL A 389 -2.58 3.50 -5.90
N LEU A 390 -3.44 4.45 -6.26
CA LEU A 390 -3.80 4.76 -7.64
C LEU A 390 -2.61 5.30 -8.46
N LEU A 391 -1.63 5.98 -7.85
CA LEU A 391 -0.37 6.38 -8.52
C LEU A 391 0.41 5.19 -9.08
N GLY A 392 0.25 4.00 -8.48
CA GLY A 392 0.83 2.75 -8.97
C GLY A 392 0.18 2.22 -10.27
N TYR A 393 -0.94 2.80 -10.70
CA TYR A 393 -1.75 2.34 -11.83
C TYR A 393 -1.88 3.42 -12.91
N ARG A 394 -0.74 3.78 -13.54
CA ARG A 394 -0.64 4.83 -14.56
C ARG A 394 -1.58 4.67 -15.75
N GLY A 395 -1.97 3.45 -16.09
CA GLY A 395 -2.96 3.17 -17.13
C GLY A 395 -4.37 3.65 -16.79
N LEU A 396 -4.64 4.09 -15.56
CA LEU A 396 -5.89 4.70 -15.15
C LEU A 396 -5.88 6.25 -15.25
N GLU A 397 -4.74 6.90 -15.48
CA GLU A 397 -4.58 8.36 -15.48
C GLU A 397 -5.11 9.03 -16.77
N SER A 398 -6.41 8.97 -17.05
CA SER A 398 -6.98 9.62 -18.23
C SER A 398 -7.16 11.14 -18.06
N ALA A 399 -6.62 11.92 -19.00
CA ALA A 399 -6.84 13.38 -19.10
C ALA A 399 -8.32 13.77 -19.33
N LYS A 400 -9.18 12.80 -19.66
CA LYS A 400 -10.64 12.97 -19.82
C LYS A 400 -11.47 12.29 -18.73
N GLN A 401 -10.86 11.89 -17.60
CA GLN A 401 -11.54 11.38 -16.39
C GLN A 401 -12.31 10.07 -16.54
N LYS A 402 -12.21 9.38 -17.67
CA LYS A 402 -13.07 8.22 -17.96
C LYS A 402 -12.79 6.96 -17.13
N SER A 403 -11.59 6.79 -16.58
CA SER A 403 -11.20 5.50 -15.97
C SER A 403 -11.44 5.45 -14.47
N ILE A 404 -11.42 6.60 -13.78
CA ILE A 404 -11.66 6.70 -12.34
C ILE A 404 -12.55 7.90 -12.09
N GLU A 405 -13.71 7.66 -11.49
CA GLU A 405 -14.58 8.71 -10.98
C GLU A 405 -14.43 8.81 -9.47
N ARG A 406 -14.32 10.03 -8.96
CA ARG A 406 -14.22 10.36 -7.53
C ARG A 406 -15.42 11.20 -7.18
N SER A 407 -16.21 10.73 -6.24
CA SER A 407 -17.46 11.37 -5.86
C SER A 407 -17.58 11.53 -4.36
N ILE A 408 -18.16 12.66 -3.97
CA ILE A 408 -18.63 12.90 -2.61
C ILE A 408 -20.09 12.48 -2.56
N VAL A 409 -20.46 11.68 -1.58
CA VAL A 409 -21.84 11.24 -1.42
C VAL A 409 -22.46 11.99 -0.25
N VAL A 410 -23.57 12.68 -0.51
CA VAL A 410 -24.32 13.44 0.50
C VAL A 410 -25.76 13.00 0.53
N MET A 411 -26.41 13.17 1.68
CA MET A 411 -27.86 12.97 1.78
C MET A 411 -28.57 14.23 1.29
N ASN A 412 -29.47 14.06 0.31
CA ASN A 412 -30.30 15.14 -0.16
C ASN A 412 -31.46 15.43 0.82
N ARG A 413 -32.29 16.43 0.50
CA ARG A 413 -33.43 16.85 1.33
C ARG A 413 -34.53 15.79 1.51
N TYR A 414 -34.47 14.71 0.74
CA TYR A 414 -35.39 13.57 0.79
C TYR A 414 -34.76 12.33 1.43
N SER A 415 -33.61 12.49 2.10
CA SER A 415 -32.84 11.39 2.69
C SER A 415 -32.41 10.32 1.68
N GLN A 416 -32.14 10.75 0.44
CA GLN A 416 -31.56 9.89 -0.60
C GLN A 416 -30.12 10.29 -0.85
N GLU A 417 -29.27 9.31 -1.12
CA GLU A 417 -27.88 9.54 -1.47
C GLU A 417 -27.75 10.20 -2.84
N GLU A 418 -27.03 11.31 -2.88
CA GLU A 418 -26.67 12.04 -4.08
C GLU A 418 -25.14 12.04 -4.21
N SER A 419 -24.64 11.55 -5.35
CA SER A 419 -23.21 11.52 -5.67
C SER A 419 -22.81 12.76 -6.46
N HIS A 420 -21.87 13.54 -5.95
CA HIS A 420 -21.29 14.69 -6.62
C HIS A 420 -19.89 14.38 -7.12
N LEU A 421 -19.71 14.36 -8.45
CA LEU A 421 -18.43 14.10 -9.09
C LEU A 421 -17.45 15.25 -8.83
N VAL A 422 -16.30 14.94 -8.24
CA VAL A 422 -15.24 15.90 -7.90
C VAL A 422 -13.95 15.71 -8.70
N THR A 423 -13.86 14.68 -9.57
CA THR A 423 -12.67 14.42 -10.39
C THR A 423 -12.22 15.65 -11.22
N SER A 424 -13.17 16.47 -11.68
CA SER A 424 -12.91 17.71 -12.45
C SER A 424 -12.43 18.89 -11.66
N LEU A 425 -12.41 18.78 -10.35
CA LEU A 425 -11.91 19.82 -9.47
C LEU A 425 -10.42 19.64 -9.14
N MET A 426 -9.84 18.48 -9.43
CA MET A 426 -8.42 18.17 -9.18
C MET A 426 -7.49 19.04 -10.02
N ASN A 427 -6.35 19.45 -9.45
CA ASN A 427 -5.33 20.31 -10.05
C ASN A 427 -5.88 21.65 -10.59
N ASN A 428 -7.00 22.12 -10.03
CA ASN A 428 -7.61 23.37 -10.42
C ASN A 428 -7.40 24.42 -9.32
N PRO A 429 -6.70 25.54 -9.58
CA PRO A 429 -6.42 26.57 -8.57
C PRO A 429 -7.64 27.45 -8.27
N LEU A 430 -8.85 26.89 -8.29
CA LEU A 430 -10.06 27.60 -7.90
C LEU A 430 -10.05 27.81 -6.39
N ASP A 431 -10.30 29.06 -5.98
CA ASP A 431 -10.51 29.41 -4.58
C ASP A 431 -11.69 28.60 -4.01
N VAL A 432 -11.44 27.76 -3.00
CA VAL A 432 -12.48 27.00 -2.28
C VAL A 432 -13.62 27.90 -1.82
N LYS A 433 -13.33 29.15 -1.41
CA LYS A 433 -14.37 30.11 -1.01
C LYS A 433 -15.32 30.45 -2.16
N ARG A 434 -14.83 30.45 -3.40
CA ARG A 434 -15.65 30.66 -4.60
C ARG A 434 -16.47 29.42 -4.93
N LEU A 435 -15.86 28.23 -4.87
CA LEU A 435 -16.55 26.97 -5.12
C LEU A 435 -17.71 26.75 -4.13
N ARG A 436 -17.50 27.04 -2.84
CA ARG A 436 -18.53 26.93 -1.81
C ARG A 436 -19.76 27.83 -2.04
N LYS A 437 -19.63 28.92 -2.79
CA LYS A 437 -20.81 29.75 -3.15
C LYS A 437 -21.76 29.03 -4.10
N THR A 438 -21.24 28.05 -4.85
CA THR A 438 -22.00 27.27 -5.85
C THR A 438 -22.22 25.82 -5.43
N MET A 439 -21.39 25.30 -4.53
CA MET A 439 -21.37 23.92 -4.07
C MET A 439 -21.29 23.93 -2.53
N ASP A 440 -22.45 24.06 -1.89
CA ASP A 440 -22.59 24.11 -0.43
C ASP A 440 -22.28 22.76 0.25
N TRP A 441 -22.33 21.66 -0.49
CA TRP A 441 -22.01 20.30 -0.06
C TRP A 441 -20.50 19.99 0.04
N LEU A 442 -19.60 20.93 -0.29
CA LEU A 442 -18.16 20.67 -0.25
C LEU A 442 -17.66 20.42 1.19
N PRO A 443 -16.80 19.41 1.44
CA PRO A 443 -16.20 19.14 2.74
C PRO A 443 -15.45 20.33 3.30
N PRO A 444 -15.33 20.50 4.63
CA PRO A 444 -14.39 21.46 5.23
C PRO A 444 -12.95 21.20 4.74
N ASN A 445 -12.14 22.27 4.64
CA ASN A 445 -10.72 22.21 4.26
C ASN A 445 -10.37 21.44 2.96
N PHE A 446 -11.29 21.33 1.99
CA PHE A 446 -11.13 20.56 0.74
C PHE A 446 -9.98 20.98 -0.21
N GLU A 447 -9.20 22.01 0.15
CA GLU A 447 -8.04 22.49 -0.63
C GLU A 447 -7.00 21.38 -0.85
N TRP A 448 -6.83 20.47 0.11
CA TRP A 448 -5.90 19.35 0.01
C TRP A 448 -6.18 18.47 -1.21
N PHE A 449 -7.46 18.31 -1.58
CA PHE A 449 -7.88 17.52 -2.74
C PHE A 449 -7.73 18.31 -4.03
N LEU A 450 -8.14 19.58 -4.04
CA LEU A 450 -8.01 20.43 -5.22
C LEU A 450 -6.55 20.59 -5.67
N ARG A 451 -5.63 20.64 -4.70
CA ARG A 451 -4.18 20.74 -4.93
C ARG A 451 -3.47 19.41 -5.12
N CYS A 452 -4.18 18.28 -5.06
CA CYS A 452 -3.59 16.94 -5.13
C CYS A 452 -2.38 16.77 -4.20
N THR A 453 -2.52 17.20 -2.95
CA THR A 453 -1.41 17.30 -1.99
C THR A 453 -0.63 16.00 -1.78
N TRP A 454 -1.28 14.83 -1.89
CA TRP A 454 -0.65 13.51 -1.83
C TRP A 454 0.43 13.26 -2.89
N THR A 455 0.53 14.09 -3.95
CA THR A 455 1.59 13.98 -4.96
C THR A 455 2.97 14.37 -4.43
N LYS A 456 3.05 15.01 -3.26
CA LYS A 456 4.30 15.36 -2.58
C LYS A 456 4.60 14.32 -1.49
N ALA A 457 5.85 13.87 -1.42
CA ALA A 457 6.30 12.96 -0.37
C ALA A 457 6.15 13.61 1.02
N GLY A 458 5.65 12.86 2.02
CA GLY A 458 5.43 13.36 3.38
C GLY A 458 4.29 14.38 3.53
N ALA A 459 3.52 14.64 2.48
CA ALA A 459 2.53 15.72 2.49
C ALA A 459 1.37 15.52 3.45
N LEU A 460 0.99 14.27 3.76
CA LEU A 460 -0.06 14.00 4.74
C LEU A 460 0.38 14.49 6.13
N ASP A 461 1.58 14.09 6.55
CA ASP A 461 2.16 14.49 7.84
C ASP A 461 2.39 16.01 7.88
N GLU A 462 2.94 16.60 6.81
CA GLU A 462 3.08 18.06 6.71
C GLU A 462 1.73 18.78 6.80
N THR A 463 0.69 18.28 6.13
CA THR A 463 -0.64 18.91 6.14
C THR A 463 -1.27 18.81 7.52
N ILE A 464 -1.21 17.64 8.16
CA ILE A 464 -1.69 17.43 9.54
C ILE A 464 -0.92 18.35 10.51
N MET A 465 0.40 18.46 10.36
CA MET A 465 1.22 19.34 11.20
C MET A 465 0.89 20.82 10.97
N GLN A 466 0.74 21.26 9.72
CA GLN A 466 0.36 22.64 9.40
C GLN A 466 -1.03 23.01 9.94
N GLU A 467 -2.00 22.10 9.87
CA GLU A 467 -3.34 22.33 10.43
C GLU A 467 -3.32 22.37 11.96
N ARG A 468 -2.54 21.50 12.61
CA ARG A 468 -2.33 21.54 14.06
C ARG A 468 -1.68 22.86 14.47
N VAL A 469 -0.63 23.29 13.77
CA VAL A 469 0.03 24.58 14.01
C VAL A 469 -0.93 25.75 13.79
N ALA A 470 -1.71 25.76 12.71
CA ALA A 470 -2.69 26.82 12.43
C ALA A 470 -3.82 26.86 13.47
N ALA A 471 -4.25 25.70 13.97
CA ALA A 471 -5.20 25.61 15.09
C ALA A 471 -4.58 26.25 16.34
N ILE A 472 -3.34 25.85 16.71
CA ILE A 472 -2.59 26.39 17.84
C ILE A 472 -2.40 27.91 17.71
N GLU A 473 -2.04 28.42 16.54
CA GLU A 473 -1.88 29.85 16.26
C GLU A 473 -3.20 30.62 16.44
N LYS A 474 -4.31 30.04 15.97
CA LYS A 474 -5.65 30.63 16.15
C LYS A 474 -6.02 30.73 17.63
N PHE A 475 -5.69 29.72 18.42
CA PHE A 475 -5.88 29.74 19.88
C PHE A 475 -4.98 30.78 20.56
N ALA A 476 -3.70 30.87 20.17
CA ALA A 476 -2.76 31.84 20.71
C ALA A 476 -3.15 33.30 20.43
N VAL A 477 -3.76 33.57 19.26
CA VAL A 477 -4.17 34.93 18.84
C VAL A 477 -5.52 35.34 19.42
N GLN A 478 -6.43 34.40 19.70
CA GLN A 478 -7.78 34.71 20.20
C GLN A 478 -7.86 34.94 21.71
N GLY A 479 -6.76 34.75 22.47
CA GLY A 479 -6.69 35.12 23.89
C GLY A 479 -7.63 34.34 24.82
N GLU A 480 -8.27 33.29 24.31
CA GLU A 480 -9.02 32.34 25.12
C GLU A 480 -8.02 31.41 25.81
N GLN A 481 -8.02 31.37 27.14
CA GLN A 481 -7.24 30.40 27.89
C GLN A 481 -7.62 28.99 27.43
N PRO A 482 -6.64 28.08 27.24
CA PRO A 482 -6.89 26.81 26.61
C PRO A 482 -7.65 25.86 27.54
N PRO A 483 -8.54 24.99 27.00
CA PRO A 483 -8.75 23.66 27.51
C PRO A 483 -7.95 22.69 26.61
N PHE A 484 -6.64 22.88 26.47
CA PHE A 484 -5.80 21.79 25.98
C PHE A 484 -5.49 20.92 27.20
N PRO A 485 -5.74 19.60 27.16
CA PRO A 485 -5.24 18.73 28.21
C PRO A 485 -3.73 18.70 28.02
N ALA A 486 -2.97 19.45 28.83
CA ALA A 486 -1.54 19.19 28.92
C ALA A 486 -1.35 17.69 29.19
N VAL A 487 -0.43 17.02 28.52
CA VAL A 487 -0.08 15.67 28.96
C VAL A 487 0.60 15.82 30.32
N TRP A 488 -0.15 15.52 31.38
CA TRP A 488 0.32 15.57 32.74
C TRP A 488 0.93 14.22 33.09
N THR A 489 2.23 14.21 33.37
CA THR A 489 2.88 13.05 33.94
C THR A 489 2.90 13.18 35.45
N LEU A 490 2.20 12.26 36.12
CA LEU A 490 2.13 12.16 37.56
C LEU A 490 3.16 11.12 38.03
N SER A 491 4.20 11.56 38.73
CA SER A 491 5.26 10.67 39.22
C SER A 491 5.17 10.57 40.74
N HIS A 492 5.16 9.36 41.30
CA HIS A 492 5.20 9.14 42.75
C HIS A 492 6.64 8.85 43.19
N LEU A 493 7.21 9.75 43.99
CA LEU A 493 8.54 9.56 44.59
C LEU A 493 8.40 8.76 45.89
N GLU A 494 9.48 8.07 46.30
CA GLU A 494 9.49 7.16 47.46
C GLU A 494 9.17 7.84 48.81
N ASP A 495 9.10 9.17 48.84
CA ASP A 495 8.96 10.02 50.04
C ASP A 495 7.54 10.58 50.28
N GLN A 496 6.49 9.99 49.70
CA GLN A 496 5.09 10.47 49.77
C GLN A 496 4.87 11.84 49.09
N THR A 497 5.82 12.29 48.27
CA THR A 497 5.65 13.47 47.43
C THR A 497 5.16 13.06 46.05
N MET A 498 4.05 13.65 45.60
CA MET A 498 3.65 13.56 44.19
C MET A 498 4.25 14.71 43.41
N VAL A 499 4.75 14.39 42.22
CA VAL A 499 5.29 15.36 41.28
C VAL A 499 4.43 15.37 40.04
N ILE A 500 3.86 16.53 39.75
CA ILE A 500 3.13 16.80 38.52
C ILE A 500 4.06 17.56 37.56
N ARG A 501 4.19 17.04 36.34
CA ARG A 501 4.91 17.69 35.25
C ARG A 501 3.99 17.92 34.07
N MET A 502 4.03 19.13 33.55
CA MET A 502 3.40 19.49 32.28
C MET A 502 4.42 19.26 31.17
N HIS A 503 4.02 18.51 30.16
CA HIS A 503 4.80 18.33 28.95
C HIS A 503 4.22 19.18 27.82
N SER A 504 5.10 19.75 27.01
CA SER A 504 4.72 20.30 25.71
C SER A 504 4.44 19.16 24.74
N ASP A 505 3.22 19.12 24.18
CA ASP A 505 2.83 18.14 23.16
C ASP A 505 3.61 18.27 21.84
N LEU A 506 4.31 19.39 21.64
CA LEU A 506 5.07 19.69 20.43
C LEU A 506 6.55 19.32 20.53
N SER A 507 7.15 19.43 21.73
CA SER A 507 8.60 19.24 21.92
C SER A 507 8.96 18.08 22.85
N GLY A 508 8.01 17.59 23.67
CA GLY A 508 8.29 16.65 24.75
C GLY A 508 9.10 17.24 25.92
N GLU A 509 9.54 18.49 25.79
CA GLU A 509 10.35 19.19 26.80
C GLU A 509 9.47 19.73 27.93
N ILE A 510 10.02 19.72 29.15
CA ILE A 510 9.38 20.23 30.37
C ILE A 510 9.65 21.74 30.44
N SER A 511 8.63 22.57 30.31
CA SER A 511 8.77 24.03 30.33
C SER A 511 8.66 24.65 31.72
N ASP A 512 8.14 23.92 32.71
CA ASP A 512 7.78 24.48 34.03
C ASP A 512 8.52 23.80 35.20
N GLU A 513 8.68 24.55 36.30
CA GLU A 513 9.10 23.97 37.57
C GLU A 513 8.05 22.95 38.06
N PRO A 514 8.46 21.72 38.40
CA PRO A 514 7.52 20.66 38.76
C PRO A 514 6.71 21.03 40.00
N LEU A 515 5.38 20.91 39.90
CA LEU A 515 4.48 21.10 41.04
C LEU A 515 4.63 19.90 41.97
N LYS A 516 5.08 20.17 43.20
CA LYS A 516 5.27 19.15 44.25
C LYS A 516 4.24 19.37 45.34
N PHE A 517 3.60 18.29 45.76
CA PHE A 517 2.72 18.30 46.92
C PHE A 517 2.79 16.97 47.65
N ASP A 518 2.67 17.04 48.96
CA ASP A 518 2.70 15.88 49.84
C ASP A 518 1.32 15.24 49.85
N ILE A 519 1.25 13.92 49.62
CA ILE A 519 0.00 13.18 49.76
C ILE A 519 -0.14 12.65 51.20
N PRO A 520 -1.29 12.87 51.88
CA PRO A 520 -1.45 12.47 53.29
C PRO A 520 -1.53 10.96 53.52
N THR A 521 -1.74 10.17 52.46
CA THR A 521 -2.04 8.74 52.51
C THR A 521 -1.32 7.97 51.38
N LYS A 522 -1.33 6.62 51.47
CA LYS A 522 -0.76 5.76 50.41
C LYS A 522 -1.43 6.05 49.06
N LEU A 523 -0.63 6.07 47.99
CA LEU A 523 -1.04 6.36 46.61
C LEU A 523 -2.32 5.64 46.17
N GLU A 524 -2.45 4.35 46.52
CA GLU A 524 -3.61 3.53 46.19
C GLU A 524 -4.92 4.09 46.77
N SER A 525 -4.89 4.61 48.00
CA SER A 525 -6.04 5.23 48.65
C SER A 525 -6.36 6.59 48.03
N PHE A 526 -5.35 7.39 47.70
CA PHE A 526 -5.56 8.68 47.04
C PHE A 526 -6.21 8.55 45.66
N VAL A 527 -5.77 7.56 44.86
CA VAL A 527 -6.37 7.26 43.55
C VAL A 527 -7.81 6.75 43.72
N ALA A 528 -8.06 5.89 44.70
CA ALA A 528 -9.39 5.39 45.02
C ALA A 528 -10.34 6.49 45.53
N ASP A 529 -9.85 7.54 46.18
CA ASP A 529 -10.71 8.64 46.65
C ASP A 529 -11.02 9.66 45.54
N ASN A 530 -10.23 9.68 44.45
CA ASN A 530 -10.32 10.67 43.37
C ASN A 530 -10.59 10.06 41.98
N GLN A 531 -11.20 8.87 41.93
CA GLN A 531 -11.47 8.08 40.71
C GLN A 531 -12.23 8.85 39.62
N ASN A 532 -13.06 9.81 40.02
CA ASN A 532 -13.85 10.63 39.11
C ASN A 532 -13.02 11.66 38.35
N PHE A 533 -11.79 11.95 38.81
CA PHE A 533 -10.87 12.94 38.23
C PHE A 533 -9.61 12.31 37.65
N ILE A 534 -9.27 11.06 38.04
CA ILE A 534 -8.05 10.37 37.65
C ILE A 534 -8.41 9.06 36.95
N LYS A 535 -8.38 9.03 35.61
CA LYS A 535 -8.39 7.77 34.83
C LYS A 535 -6.95 7.27 34.70
N VAL A 536 -6.63 6.18 35.39
CA VAL A 536 -5.29 5.56 35.37
C VAL A 536 -5.23 4.46 34.31
N ARG A 537 -4.29 4.56 33.36
CA ARG A 537 -3.82 3.42 32.57
C ARG A 537 -2.53 2.91 33.25
N LEU A 538 -2.60 1.75 33.90
CA LEU A 538 -1.44 1.14 34.55
C LEU A 538 -0.50 0.55 33.49
N CYS A 539 0.61 1.23 33.21
CA CYS A 539 1.75 0.63 32.51
C CYS A 539 2.61 -0.08 33.55
N ARG A 540 2.54 -1.41 33.61
CA ARG A 540 3.46 -2.20 34.43
C ARG A 540 4.73 -2.44 33.63
N ASP A 541 5.64 -1.47 33.62
CA ASP A 541 7.08 -1.73 33.53
C ASP A 541 7.88 -0.51 34.02
N ILE A 542 8.73 -0.79 35.01
CA ILE A 542 9.90 -0.04 35.51
C ILE A 542 9.76 1.50 35.52
N TYR A 543 9.60 2.04 36.74
CA TYR A 543 9.25 3.42 37.14
C TYR A 543 7.74 3.66 37.25
N ASN A 544 7.28 3.97 38.47
CA ASN A 544 5.89 4.32 38.82
C ASN A 544 5.48 5.65 38.16
N ILE A 545 5.22 5.62 36.85
CA ILE A 545 4.73 6.74 36.07
C ILE A 545 3.23 6.54 35.87
N LEU A 546 2.43 7.42 36.47
CA LEU A 546 0.98 7.52 36.24
C LEU A 546 0.75 8.55 35.13
N THR A 547 0.18 8.11 34.01
CA THR A 547 -0.35 9.03 33.00
C THR A 547 -1.80 9.34 33.36
N VAL A 548 -2.11 10.62 33.62
CA VAL A 548 -3.46 11.08 33.95
C VAL A 548 -3.99 11.89 32.78
N ALA A 549 -5.04 11.40 32.13
CA ALA A 549 -5.82 12.19 31.19
C ALA A 549 -7.00 12.83 31.94
N TYR A 550 -7.14 14.15 31.87
CA TYR A 550 -8.34 14.85 32.34
C TYR A 550 -9.42 14.80 31.26
N VAL A 551 -10.69 14.72 31.68
CA VAL A 551 -11.88 14.96 30.84
C VAL A 551 -12.28 16.42 30.97
#